data_AF-A0A800IJP5-F1
#
_entry.id   AF-A0A800IJP5-F1
#
_cell.length_a   1.000
_cell.length_b   1.000
_cell.length_c   1.000
_cell.angle_alpha   90.00
_cell.angle_beta   90.00
_cell.angle_gamma   90.00
#
_symmetry.space_group_name_H-M   'P 1'
#
loop_
_entity.id
_entity.type
_entity.pdbx_description
1 polymer ?
#
loop_
_entity_poly.entity_id
_entity_poly.type
_entity_poly.pdbx_seq_one_letter_code
_entity_poly.pdbx_strand_id
1 'polypeptide(L)' 'MMRRAFTMRLKPGSLAEYTRNHNEIWPELVEEIERSGIATITTFEQDPVLFLFSEITDEAAWDRLWRFGRTVW' A
#
# COMPACT_ATOMS: atom_id res chain seq x y z
N MET A 1 -17.71 -4.02 -4.71
CA MET A 1 -16.27 -3.89 -4.42
C MET A 1 -15.52 -5.05 -5.03
N MET A 2 -14.34 -4.77 -5.57
CA MET A 2 -13.40 -5.76 -6.11
C MET A 2 -12.29 -6.00 -5.10
N ARG A 3 -11.63 -7.16 -5.19
CA ARG A 3 -10.54 -7.54 -4.27
C ARG A 3 -9.27 -7.68 -5.05
N ARG A 4 -8.19 -7.05 -4.57
CA ARG A 4 -6.87 -7.12 -5.20
C ARG A 4 -5.83 -7.43 -4.15
N ALA A 5 -4.98 -8.39 -4.46
CA ALA A 5 -3.89 -8.80 -3.60
C ALA A 5 -2.61 -8.98 -4.40
N PHE A 6 -1.48 -8.67 -3.78
CA PHE A 6 -0.16 -8.88 -4.34
C PHE A 6 0.85 -9.03 -3.22
N THR A 7 2.03 -9.53 -3.58
CA THR A 7 3.15 -9.64 -2.65
C THR A 7 4.22 -8.62 -2.98
N MET A 8 4.90 -8.16 -1.93
CA MET A 8 6.14 -7.38 -2.03
C MET A 8 7.24 -8.10 -1.27
N ARG A 9 8.49 -7.82 -1.62
CA ARG A 9 9.65 -8.32 -0.88
C ARG A 9 10.44 -7.15 -0.31
N LEU A 10 10.67 -7.17 0.99
CA LEU A 10 11.50 -6.22 1.70
C LEU A 10 12.98 -6.47 1.43
N LYS A 11 13.77 -5.40 1.58
CA LYS A 11 15.22 -5.53 1.67
C LYS A 11 15.59 -6.22 3.00
N PRO A 12 16.69 -6.99 3.04
CA PRO A 12 17.12 -7.66 4.27
C PRO A 12 17.26 -6.67 5.45
N GLY A 13 16.63 -6.98 6.58
CA GLY A 13 16.68 -6.17 7.79
C GLY A 13 15.81 -4.91 7.80
N SER A 14 15.02 -4.64 6.75
CA SER A 14 14.22 -3.41 6.64
C SER A 14 12.83 -3.49 7.30
N LEU A 15 12.48 -4.62 7.92
CA LEU A 15 11.14 -4.81 8.49
C LEU A 15 10.81 -3.78 9.58
N ALA A 16 11.72 -3.53 10.51
CA ALA A 16 11.48 -2.59 11.61
C ALA A 16 11.24 -1.15 11.09
N GLU A 17 12.01 -0.74 10.08
CA GLU A 17 11.83 0.55 9.42
C GLU A 17 10.51 0.61 8.65
N TYR A 18 10.16 -0.46 7.92
CA TYR A 18 8.89 -0.58 7.22
C TYR A 18 7.70 -0.40 8.17
N THR A 19 7.70 -1.11 9.29
CA THR A 19 6.62 -1.05 10.29
C THR A 19 6.52 0.33 10.93
N ARG A 20 7.64 0.98 11.26
CA ARG A 20 7.64 2.37 11.76
C ARG A 20 7.01 3.33 10.75
N ASN A 21 7.43 3.26 9.50
CA ASN A 21 6.91 4.15 8.45
C ASN A 21 5.41 3.92 8.18
N HIS A 22 4.89 2.70 8.36
CA HIS A 22 3.46 2.41 8.23
C HIS A 22 2.64 2.88 9.45
N ASN A 23 3.21 2.85 10.66
CA ASN A 23 2.57 3.42 11.84
C ASN A 23 2.52 4.96 11.80
N GLU A 24 3.46 5.57 11.10
CA GLU A 24 3.60 7.03 10.93
C GLU A 24 3.18 7.48 9.52
N ILE A 25 2.22 6.77 8.90
CA ILE A 25 1.77 7.07 7.55
C ILE A 25 1.26 8.51 7.44
N TRP A 26 1.68 9.21 6.38
CA TRP A 26 1.33 10.62 6.17
C TRP A 26 -0.17 10.76 5.84
N PRO A 27 -0.89 11.71 6.45
CA PRO A 27 -2.31 11.94 6.17
C PRO A 27 -2.61 12.16 4.69
N GLU A 28 -1.73 12.86 3.97
CA GLU A 28 -1.87 13.15 2.55
C GLU A 28 -1.78 11.88 1.69
N LEU A 29 -0.98 10.90 2.12
CA LEU A 29 -0.90 9.60 1.45
C LEU A 29 -2.19 8.80 1.68
N VAL A 30 -2.75 8.83 2.88
CA VAL A 30 -4.05 8.18 3.18
C VAL A 30 -5.15 8.78 2.30
N GLU A 31 -5.19 10.11 2.21
CA GLU A 31 -6.19 10.82 1.39
C GLU A 31 -6.04 10.45 -0.10
N GLU A 32 -4.81 10.31 -0.60
CA GLU A 32 -4.57 9.87 -1.97
C GLU A 32 -4.95 8.40 -2.20
N ILE A 33 -4.70 7.50 -1.23
CA ILE A 33 -5.14 6.11 -1.29
C ILE A 33 -6.67 6.05 -1.44
N GLU A 34 -7.40 6.81 -0.63
CA GLU A 34 -8.86 6.89 -0.71
C GLU A 34 -9.32 7.47 -2.06
N ARG A 35 -8.72 8.59 -2.51
CA ARG A 35 -9.01 9.21 -3.81
C ARG A 35 -8.74 8.29 -4.99
N SER A 36 -7.72 7.44 -4.88
CA SER A 36 -7.39 6.48 -5.92
C SER A 36 -8.47 5.42 -6.10
N GLY A 37 -9.36 5.22 -5.12
CA GLY A 37 -10.44 4.21 -5.17
C GLY A 37 -10.11 2.93 -4.39
N ILE A 38 -9.15 2.99 -3.47
CA ILE A 38 -8.87 1.91 -2.53
C ILE A 38 -9.60 2.19 -1.22
N ALA A 39 -10.55 1.34 -0.85
CA ALA A 39 -11.38 1.52 0.34
C ALA A 39 -10.70 0.99 1.61
N THR A 40 -10.06 -0.17 1.51
CA THR A 40 -9.32 -0.78 2.62
C THR A 40 -8.04 -1.41 2.10
N ILE A 41 -6.97 -1.33 2.89
CA ILE A 41 -5.72 -2.05 2.67
C ILE A 41 -5.34 -2.72 3.98
N THR A 42 -4.95 -3.99 3.91
CA THR A 42 -4.36 -4.73 5.02
C THR A 42 -3.08 -5.38 4.54
N THR A 43 -1.99 -5.13 5.26
CA THR A 43 -0.69 -5.72 4.99
C THR A 43 -0.39 -6.78 6.04
N PHE A 44 -0.12 -7.99 5.57
CA PHE A 44 0.29 -9.13 6.39
C PHE A 44 1.79 -9.34 6.23
N GLU A 45 2.47 -9.46 7.35
CA GLU A 45 3.91 -9.61 7.42
C GLU A 45 4.32 -11.10 7.42
N GLN A 46 5.29 -11.44 6.56
CA GLN A 46 5.98 -12.73 6.56
C GLN A 46 7.44 -12.53 6.08
N ASP A 47 8.29 -11.92 6.93
CA ASP A 47 9.67 -11.51 6.59
C ASP A 47 10.44 -12.53 5.72
N PRO A 48 10.97 -12.14 4.54
CA PRO A 48 11.00 -10.79 3.94
C PRO A 48 9.84 -10.49 2.98
N VAL A 49 8.78 -11.29 2.99
CA VAL A 49 7.61 -11.11 2.14
C VAL A 49 6.52 -10.35 2.88
N LEU A 50 5.86 -9.45 2.17
CA LEU A 50 4.64 -8.78 2.60
C LEU A 50 3.52 -9.22 1.68
N PHE A 51 2.38 -9.57 2.25
CA PHE A 51 1.17 -9.85 1.50
C PHE A 51 0.18 -8.71 1.72
N LEU A 52 -0.16 -8.00 0.65
CA LEU A 52 -1.07 -6.88 0.69
C LEU A 52 -2.42 -7.32 0.13
N PHE A 53 -3.48 -7.09 0.88
CA PHE A 53 -4.86 -7.31 0.47
C PHE A 53 -5.61 -5.99 0.49
N SER A 54 -6.40 -5.72 -0.54
CA SER A 54 -7.17 -4.48 -0.66
C SER A 54 -8.55 -4.70 -1.25
N GLU A 55 -9.51 -3.93 -0.75
CA GLU A 55 -10.81 -3.79 -1.37
C GLU A 55 -10.85 -2.47 -2.16
N ILE A 56 -11.19 -2.56 -3.43
CA ILE A 56 -11.16 -1.43 -4.37
C ILE A 56 -12.55 -1.20 -4.97
N THR A 57 -12.88 0.07 -5.20
CA THR A 57 -14.12 0.49 -5.87
C THR A 57 -13.94 0.62 -7.38
N ASP A 58 -12.70 0.75 -7.84
CA ASP A 58 -12.32 0.91 -9.25
C ASP A 58 -11.11 0.03 -9.56
N GLU A 59 -11.14 -0.64 -10.71
CA GLU A 59 -10.11 -1.59 -11.15
C GLU A 59 -8.75 -0.91 -11.37
N ALA A 60 -8.76 0.36 -11.77
CA ALA A 60 -7.57 1.17 -12.03
C ALA A 60 -7.02 1.86 -10.76
N ALA A 61 -7.55 1.57 -9.57
CA ALA A 61 -7.18 2.28 -8.35
C ALA A 61 -5.68 2.21 -8.02
N TRP A 62 -5.11 1.00 -8.05
CA TRP A 62 -3.67 0.80 -7.85
C TRP A 62 -2.82 1.46 -8.94
N ASP A 63 -3.30 1.47 -10.20
CA ASP A 63 -2.58 2.12 -11.30
C ASP A 63 -2.54 3.65 -11.13
N ARG A 64 -3.60 4.25 -10.59
CA ARG A 64 -3.64 5.68 -10.24
C ARG A 64 -2.70 5.99 -9.09
N LEU A 65 -2.80 5.24 -7.99
CA LEU A 65 -1.92 5.43 -6.82
C LEU A 65 -0.44 5.30 -7.22
N TRP A 66 -0.09 4.31 -8.04
CA TRP A 66 1.29 4.10 -8.51
C TRP A 66 1.81 5.23 -9.41
N ARG A 67 0.93 5.85 -10.20
CA ARG A 67 1.29 7.02 -11.01
C ARG A 67 1.56 8.24 -10.14
N PHE A 68 0.77 8.45 -9.08
CA PHE A 68 1.00 9.51 -8.11
C PHE A 68 2.29 9.29 -7.29
N GLY A 69 2.55 8.05 -6.85
CA GLY A 69 3.72 7.75 -6.02
C GLY A 69 5.07 8.08 -6.67
N ARG A 70 5.15 8.14 -8.01
CA ARG A 70 6.36 8.55 -8.74
C ARG A 70 6.65 10.05 -8.71
N THR A 71 5.72 10.87 -8.23
CA THR A 71 5.89 12.32 -8.11
C THR A 71 6.24 12.78 -6.68
N VAL A 72 6.21 11.88 -5.69
CA VAL A 72 6.36 12.23 -4.26
C VAL A 72 7.45 11.40 -3.54
N TRP A 73 8.18 10.55 -4.26
CA TRP A 73 9.32 9.76 -3.78
C TRP A 73 10.48 9.79 -4.78
#